data_AF-A0A8T6M9H9-F1
#
_entry.id   AF-A0A8T6M9H9-F1
#
_cell.length_a   1.000
_cell.length_b   1.000
_cell.length_c   1.000
_cell.angle_alpha   90.00
_cell.angle_beta   90.00
_cell.angle_gamma   90.00
#
_symmetry.space_group_name_H-M   'P 1'
#
loop_
_entity.id
_entity.type
_entity.pdbx_description
1 polymer ?
#
loop_
_entity_poly.entity_id
_entity_poly.type
_entity_poly.pdbx_seq_one_letter_code
_entity_poly.pdbx_strand_id
1 'polypeptide(L)'
;MVDINNKVKKSFESLNKNLYRTNKVLELYNPLHDILNSLINDYKEINDIVKKNEYLEKDIESEINKRELISLFKKMNSTVSNIKEEMDSFYKEMGEADKFFEKYRAYRTYIFSDTIKAKEYIQKLISSFDIKEFILKFNVVGTIDLNEISTKIKGKKQGIDIIVFSENIDLIFDELLKSKSVRFRLVCDSVTIYFEKDTVLYIEGQSKKIKLCDIEANNFNAKVLED
;
A
#
# COMPACT_ATOMS: atom_id res chain seq x y z
N MET A 1 -32.88 -10.09 7.47
CA MET A 1 -31.43 -10.44 7.41
C MET A 1 -31.01 -11.02 6.07
N VAL A 2 -31.74 -11.99 5.48
CA VAL A 2 -31.42 -12.58 4.15
C VAL A 2 -31.36 -11.53 3.04
N ASP A 3 -32.27 -10.56 3.05
CA ASP A 3 -32.37 -9.53 2.01
C ASP A 3 -31.20 -8.52 2.03
N ILE A 4 -30.70 -8.19 3.23
CA ILE A 4 -29.53 -7.32 3.42
C ILE A 4 -28.27 -8.02 2.91
N ASN A 5 -28.09 -9.31 3.23
CA ASN A 5 -26.94 -10.09 2.76
C ASN A 5 -26.91 -10.21 1.23
N ASN A 6 -28.08 -10.38 0.59
CA ASN A 6 -28.18 -10.42 -0.87
C ASN A 6 -27.85 -9.06 -1.51
N LYS A 7 -28.30 -7.94 -0.90
CA LYS A 7 -27.96 -6.60 -1.38
C LYS A 7 -26.47 -6.32 -1.29
N VAL A 8 -25.83 -6.67 -0.17
CA VAL A 8 -24.38 -6.54 0.04
C VAL A 8 -23.61 -7.36 -0.99
N LYS A 9 -24.00 -8.62 -1.22
CA LYS A 9 -23.35 -9.48 -2.22
C LYS A 9 -23.41 -8.88 -3.63
N LYS A 10 -24.58 -8.41 -4.06
CA LYS A 10 -24.75 -7.74 -5.37
C LYS A 10 -23.88 -6.48 -5.49
N SER A 11 -23.76 -5.69 -4.42
CA SER A 11 -22.89 -4.51 -4.40
C SER A 11 -21.41 -4.87 -4.57
N PHE A 12 -20.92 -5.93 -3.91
CA PHE A 12 -19.54 -6.40 -4.10
C PHE A 12 -19.28 -6.93 -5.52
N GLU A 13 -20.23 -7.69 -6.09
CA GLU A 13 -20.12 -8.17 -7.48
C GLU A 13 -20.07 -7.00 -8.47
N SER A 14 -20.91 -5.97 -8.26
CA SER A 14 -20.89 -4.76 -9.07
C SER A 14 -19.58 -3.98 -8.91
N LEU A 15 -19.07 -3.86 -7.69
CA LEU A 15 -17.79 -3.19 -7.41
C LEU A 15 -16.65 -3.88 -8.16
N ASN A 16 -16.52 -5.20 -8.03
CA ASN A 16 -15.49 -5.97 -8.73
C ASN A 16 -15.56 -5.76 -10.24
N LYS A 17 -16.76 -5.87 -10.83
CA LYS A 17 -16.97 -5.65 -12.27
C LYS A 17 -16.53 -4.25 -12.70
N ASN A 18 -16.82 -3.23 -11.89
CA ASN A 18 -16.44 -1.85 -12.20
C ASN A 18 -14.94 -1.62 -12.04
N LEU A 19 -14.28 -2.18 -11.01
CA LEU A 19 -12.82 -2.11 -10.87
C LEU A 19 -12.10 -2.71 -12.09
N TYR A 20 -12.56 -3.86 -12.60
CA TYR A 20 -12.02 -4.44 -13.83
C TYR A 20 -12.20 -3.54 -15.06
N ARG A 21 -13.34 -2.83 -15.17
CA ARG A 21 -13.59 -1.90 -16.27
C ARG A 21 -12.71 -0.66 -16.16
N THR A 22 -12.53 -0.11 -14.96
CA THR A 22 -11.64 1.02 -14.70
C THR A 22 -10.23 0.73 -15.18
N ASN A 23 -9.69 -0.46 -14.87
CA ASN A 23 -8.36 -0.85 -15.32
C ASN A 23 -8.20 -0.80 -16.85
N LYS A 24 -9.24 -1.17 -17.62
CA LYS A 24 -9.21 -1.05 -19.09
C LYS A 24 -9.29 0.40 -19.57
N VAL A 25 -10.02 1.26 -18.86
CA VAL A 25 -10.11 2.69 -19.20
C VAL A 25 -8.79 3.40 -18.88
N LEU A 26 -8.09 2.99 -17.82
CA LEU A 26 -6.76 3.50 -17.48
C LEU A 26 -5.72 3.26 -18.59
N GLU A 27 -5.89 2.23 -19.41
CA GLU A 27 -5.04 1.98 -20.59
C GLU A 27 -5.11 3.12 -21.62
N LEU A 28 -6.20 3.91 -21.61
CA LEU A 28 -6.36 5.09 -22.48
C LEU A 28 -5.58 6.31 -22.00
N TYR A 29 -4.96 6.25 -20.81
CA TYR A 29 -4.15 7.36 -20.29
C TYR A 29 -2.97 7.70 -21.19
N ASN A 30 -2.19 6.71 -21.63
CA ASN A 30 -1.01 6.94 -22.46
C ASN A 30 -1.38 7.61 -23.80
N PRO A 31 -2.37 7.09 -24.57
CA PRO A 31 -2.85 7.78 -25.76
C PRO A 31 -3.29 9.23 -25.53
N LEU A 32 -4.01 9.50 -24.43
CA LEU A 32 -4.45 10.87 -24.10
C LEU A 32 -3.25 11.77 -23.79
N HIS A 33 -2.29 11.28 -23.01
CA HIS A 33 -1.07 12.00 -22.66
C HIS A 33 -0.27 12.38 -23.90
N ASP A 34 -0.11 11.45 -24.84
CA ASP A 34 0.63 11.68 -26.09
C ASP A 34 -0.04 12.75 -26.97
N ILE A 35 -1.37 12.73 -27.09
CA ILE A 35 -2.12 13.75 -27.83
C ILE A 35 -1.93 15.13 -27.20
N LEU A 36 -2.05 15.24 -25.87
CA LEU A 36 -1.88 16.52 -25.16
C LEU A 36 -0.46 17.08 -25.34
N ASN A 37 0.56 16.22 -25.28
CA ASN A 37 1.94 16.63 -25.53
C ASN A 37 2.17 17.11 -26.96
N SER A 38 1.60 16.41 -27.95
CA SER A 38 1.65 16.83 -29.37
C SER A 38 1.04 18.21 -29.54
N LEU A 39 -0.16 18.44 -28.99
CA LEU A 39 -0.83 19.74 -29.07
C LEU A 39 0.02 20.86 -28.46
N ILE A 40 0.62 20.63 -27.28
CA ILE A 40 1.50 21.62 -26.64
C ILE A 40 2.70 21.96 -27.53
N ASN A 41 3.29 20.96 -28.19
CA ASN A 41 4.41 21.18 -29.10
C ASN A 41 3.98 21.97 -30.34
N ASP A 42 2.85 21.62 -30.96
CA ASP A 42 2.29 22.35 -32.10
C ASP A 42 2.03 23.83 -31.74
N TYR A 43 1.44 24.08 -30.57
CA TYR A 43 1.22 25.45 -30.08
C TYR A 43 2.53 26.23 -29.87
N LYS A 44 3.56 25.59 -29.33
CA LYS A 44 4.88 26.21 -29.13
C LYS A 44 5.53 26.56 -30.47
N GLU A 45 5.51 25.62 -31.41
CA GLU A 45 6.09 25.82 -32.74
C GLU A 45 5.40 26.97 -33.49
N ILE A 46 4.07 26.98 -33.51
CA ILE A 46 3.30 28.07 -34.13
C ILE A 46 3.67 29.40 -33.47
N ASN A 47 3.68 29.48 -32.13
CA ASN A 47 4.00 30.70 -31.40
C ASN A 47 5.42 31.20 -31.70
N ASP A 48 6.40 30.30 -31.83
CA ASP A 48 7.77 30.64 -32.17
C ASP A 48 7.90 31.14 -33.62
N ILE A 49 7.14 30.57 -34.55
CA ILE A 49 7.06 31.05 -35.95
C ILE A 49 6.47 32.47 -35.99
N VAL A 50 5.37 32.70 -35.27
CA VAL A 50 4.71 34.02 -35.20
C VAL A 50 5.68 35.07 -34.68
N LYS A 51 6.36 34.80 -33.56
CA LYS A 51 7.33 35.73 -32.94
C LYS A 51 8.50 36.07 -33.86
N LYS A 52 8.93 35.13 -34.69
CA LYS A 52 10.05 35.36 -35.64
C LYS A 52 9.60 36.04 -36.93
N ASN A 53 8.30 36.06 -37.21
CA ASN A 53 7.74 36.53 -38.48
C ASN A 53 6.47 37.37 -38.24
N GLU A 54 6.59 38.46 -37.48
CA GLU A 54 5.44 39.31 -37.10
C GLU A 54 4.62 39.80 -38.31
N TYR A 55 5.24 39.93 -39.49
CA TYR A 55 4.55 40.30 -40.73
C TYR A 55 3.49 39.29 -41.20
N LEU A 56 3.49 38.04 -40.68
CA LEU A 56 2.52 37.00 -41.01
C LEU A 56 1.27 37.01 -40.11
N GLU A 57 1.17 37.95 -39.16
CA GLU A 57 0.11 37.95 -38.13
C GLU A 57 -1.31 37.88 -38.73
N LYS A 58 -1.58 38.60 -39.83
CA LYS A 58 -2.88 38.57 -40.51
C LYS A 58 -3.21 37.23 -41.16
N ASP A 59 -2.22 36.57 -41.75
CA ASP A 59 -2.41 35.26 -42.38
C ASP A 59 -2.67 34.18 -41.32
N ILE A 60 -1.98 34.29 -40.18
CA ILE A 60 -2.20 33.44 -39.01
C ILE A 60 -3.59 33.66 -38.42
N GLU A 61 -4.02 34.91 -38.22
CA GLU A 61 -5.37 35.23 -37.74
C GLU A 61 -6.45 34.66 -38.66
N SER A 62 -6.26 34.78 -39.98
CA SER A 62 -7.17 34.21 -40.99
C SER A 62 -7.28 32.69 -40.87
N GLU A 63 -6.15 31.98 -40.73
CA GLU A 63 -6.15 30.52 -40.58
C GLU A 63 -6.72 30.06 -39.21
N ILE A 64 -6.46 30.80 -38.13
CA ILE A 64 -7.07 30.54 -36.80
C ILE A 64 -8.59 30.62 -36.89
N ASN A 65 -9.11 31.67 -37.54
CA ASN A 65 -10.55 31.90 -37.68
C ASN A 65 -11.19 30.84 -38.58
N LYS A 66 -10.59 30.57 -39.75
CA LYS A 66 -11.08 29.58 -40.72
C LYS A 66 -11.17 28.17 -40.15
N ARG A 67 -10.24 27.79 -39.28
CA ARG A 67 -10.18 26.46 -38.63
C ARG A 67 -10.90 26.40 -37.30
N GLU A 68 -11.52 27.51 -36.87
CA GLU A 68 -12.25 27.62 -35.60
C GLU A 68 -11.41 27.22 -34.37
N LEU A 69 -10.09 27.42 -34.41
CA LEU A 69 -9.17 26.90 -33.39
C LEU A 69 -9.49 27.45 -32.00
N ILE A 70 -9.95 28.71 -31.92
CA ILE A 70 -10.36 29.34 -30.67
C ILE A 70 -11.56 28.61 -30.05
N SER A 71 -12.54 28.21 -30.86
CA SER A 71 -13.74 27.51 -30.41
C SER A 71 -13.40 26.11 -29.90
N LEU A 72 -12.61 25.36 -30.68
CA LEU A 72 -12.14 24.03 -30.32
C LEU A 72 -11.32 24.06 -29.02
N PHE A 73 -10.42 25.03 -28.88
CA PHE A 73 -9.63 25.21 -27.67
C PHE A 73 -10.48 25.54 -26.44
N LYS A 74 -11.47 26.43 -26.57
CA LYS A 74 -12.41 26.72 -25.47
C LYS A 74 -13.21 25.50 -25.04
N LYS A 75 -13.69 24.70 -26.00
CA LYS A 75 -14.42 23.45 -25.72
C LYS A 75 -13.53 22.43 -25.02
N MET A 76 -12.29 22.27 -25.46
CA MET A 76 -11.30 21.42 -24.80
C MET A 76 -11.07 21.87 -23.35
N ASN A 77 -10.79 23.16 -23.11
CA ASN A 77 -10.56 23.68 -21.76
C ASN A 77 -11.77 23.50 -20.84
N SER A 78 -12.98 23.73 -21.33
CA SER A 78 -14.19 23.47 -20.54
C SER A 78 -14.31 21.98 -20.19
N THR A 79 -14.02 21.08 -21.12
CA THR A 79 -14.05 19.63 -20.87
C THR A 79 -12.99 19.22 -19.84
N VAL A 80 -11.77 19.76 -19.96
CA VAL A 80 -10.69 19.52 -18.98
C VAL A 80 -11.07 20.04 -17.59
N SER A 81 -11.70 21.21 -17.50
CA SER A 81 -12.19 21.77 -16.23
C SER A 81 -13.24 20.87 -15.60
N ASN A 82 -14.21 20.40 -16.37
CA ASN A 82 -15.26 19.51 -15.86
C ASN A 82 -14.66 18.17 -15.37
N ILE A 83 -13.73 17.57 -16.13
CA ILE A 83 -13.02 16.36 -15.71
C ILE A 83 -12.29 16.61 -14.40
N LYS A 84 -11.62 17.76 -14.26
CA LYS A 84 -10.92 18.10 -13.03
C LYS A 84 -11.87 18.19 -11.83
N GLU A 85 -13.01 18.85 -11.97
CA GLU A 85 -14.02 18.96 -10.91
C GLU A 85 -14.59 17.59 -10.52
N GLU A 86 -14.89 16.75 -11.52
CA GLU A 86 -15.35 15.37 -11.29
C GLU A 86 -14.26 14.53 -10.59
N MET A 87 -12.99 14.68 -10.99
CA MET A 87 -11.86 14.00 -10.34
C MET A 87 -11.69 14.45 -8.89
N ASP A 88 -11.82 15.74 -8.59
CA ASP A 88 -11.72 16.25 -7.22
C ASP A 88 -12.83 15.66 -6.32
N SER A 89 -14.06 15.55 -6.84
CA SER A 89 -15.16 14.87 -6.15
C SER A 89 -14.86 13.38 -5.94
N PHE A 90 -14.34 12.72 -6.98
CA PHE A 90 -13.97 11.30 -6.94
C PHE A 90 -12.87 11.05 -5.90
N TYR A 91 -11.82 11.89 -5.83
CA TYR A 91 -10.76 11.76 -4.84
C TYR A 91 -11.29 11.85 -3.41
N LYS A 92 -12.27 12.73 -3.17
CA LYS A 92 -12.90 12.84 -1.85
C LYS A 92 -13.66 11.56 -1.47
N GLU A 93 -14.42 10.99 -2.40
CA GLU A 93 -15.16 9.74 -2.17
C GLU A 93 -14.24 8.53 -2.02
N MET A 94 -13.18 8.45 -2.82
CA MET A 94 -12.14 7.42 -2.71
C MET A 94 -11.45 7.50 -1.35
N GLY A 95 -11.14 8.69 -0.83
CA GLY A 95 -10.57 8.83 0.51
C GLY A 95 -11.48 8.28 1.62
N GLU A 96 -12.81 8.36 1.48
CA GLU A 96 -13.75 7.73 2.42
C GLU A 96 -13.82 6.20 2.22
N ALA A 97 -13.72 5.73 0.96
CA ALA A 97 -13.64 4.32 0.65
C ALA A 97 -12.37 3.68 1.21
N ASP A 98 -11.21 4.33 1.08
CA ASP A 98 -9.94 3.89 1.62
C ASP A 98 -10.03 3.76 3.14
N LYS A 99 -10.52 4.80 3.84
CA LYS A 99 -10.79 4.73 5.29
C LYS A 99 -11.74 3.58 5.66
N PHE A 100 -12.71 3.26 4.81
CA PHE A 100 -13.59 2.13 5.02
C PHE A 100 -12.83 0.80 4.90
N PHE A 101 -12.04 0.59 3.84
CA PHE A 101 -11.27 -0.63 3.65
C PHE A 101 -10.18 -0.82 4.70
N GLU A 102 -9.53 0.26 5.15
CA GLU A 102 -8.58 0.24 6.26
C GLU A 102 -9.17 -0.37 7.54
N LYS A 103 -10.49 -0.24 7.77
CA LYS A 103 -11.15 -0.85 8.93
C LYS A 103 -11.12 -2.37 8.90
N TYR A 104 -10.90 -2.97 7.74
CA TYR A 104 -10.91 -4.41 7.49
C TYR A 104 -9.55 -4.96 7.07
N ARG A 105 -8.49 -4.12 7.06
CA ARG A 105 -7.13 -4.61 6.82
C ARG A 105 -6.77 -5.74 7.79
N ALA A 106 -6.10 -6.75 7.25
CA ALA A 106 -5.66 -7.94 8.00
C ALA A 106 -4.13 -8.01 8.12
N TYR A 107 -3.41 -6.99 7.65
CA TYR A 107 -1.97 -6.93 7.72
C TYR A 107 -1.48 -5.49 7.82
N ARG A 108 -0.25 -5.31 8.33
CA ARG A 108 0.42 -4.02 8.43
C ARG A 108 1.95 -4.17 8.52
N THR A 109 2.67 -3.19 7.99
CA THR A 109 4.12 -3.08 8.14
C THR A 109 4.47 -1.95 9.11
N TYR A 110 5.32 -2.25 10.09
CA TYR A 110 5.80 -1.33 11.11
C TYR A 110 7.32 -1.18 11.00
N ILE A 111 7.78 0.06 10.95
CA ILE A 111 9.21 0.42 10.90
C ILE A 111 9.58 1.17 12.18
N PHE A 112 10.58 0.67 12.89
CA PHE A 112 11.08 1.25 14.13
C PHE A 112 12.41 1.98 13.92
N SER A 113 12.71 2.96 14.77
CA SER A 113 13.98 3.69 14.75
C SER A 113 15.19 2.79 15.04
N ASP A 114 14.98 1.77 15.87
CA ASP A 114 15.99 0.87 16.38
C ASP A 114 15.38 -0.45 16.85
N THR A 115 16.25 -1.42 17.09
CA THR A 115 15.90 -2.79 17.51
C THR A 115 15.29 -2.84 18.91
N ILE A 116 15.64 -1.88 19.79
CA ILE A 116 15.12 -1.83 21.16
C ILE A 116 13.63 -1.49 21.10
N LYS A 117 13.23 -0.49 20.31
CA LYS A 117 11.82 -0.12 20.13
C LYS A 117 11.00 -1.24 19.50
N ALA A 118 11.53 -1.91 18.49
CA ALA A 118 10.86 -3.08 17.90
C ALA A 118 10.66 -4.20 18.93
N LYS A 119 11.66 -4.45 19.78
CA LYS A 119 11.61 -5.45 20.86
C LYS A 119 10.59 -5.09 21.95
N GLU A 120 10.64 -3.86 22.45
CA GLU A 120 9.66 -3.33 23.43
C GLU A 120 8.23 -3.42 22.90
N TYR A 121 8.03 -3.12 21.62
CA TYR A 121 6.74 -3.24 20.96
C TYR A 121 6.23 -4.69 20.93
N ILE A 122 7.07 -5.66 20.57
CA ILE A 122 6.69 -7.08 20.60
C ILE A 122 6.34 -7.53 22.02
N GLN A 123 7.10 -7.12 23.04
CA GLN A 123 6.77 -7.40 24.44
C GLN A 123 5.42 -6.80 24.85
N LYS A 124 5.11 -5.60 24.35
CA LYS A 124 3.80 -4.98 24.55
C LYS A 124 2.68 -5.74 23.84
N LEU A 125 2.90 -6.25 22.63
CA LEU A 125 1.92 -7.10 21.95
C LEU A 125 1.68 -8.42 22.70
N ILE A 126 2.74 -9.04 23.23
CA ILE A 126 2.67 -10.25 24.05
C ILE A 126 1.72 -10.05 25.21
N SER A 127 1.90 -8.97 25.98
CA SER A 127 1.03 -8.66 27.11
C SER A 127 -0.39 -8.28 26.67
N SER A 128 -0.55 -7.50 25.60
CA SER A 128 -1.86 -7.02 25.11
C SER A 128 -2.72 -8.15 24.54
N PHE A 129 -2.09 -9.20 24.01
CA PHE A 129 -2.78 -10.36 23.45
C PHE A 129 -2.75 -11.60 24.36
N ASP A 130 -2.21 -11.49 25.59
CA ASP A 130 -2.00 -12.59 26.53
C ASP A 130 -1.30 -13.81 25.88
N ILE A 131 -0.24 -13.54 25.12
CA ILE A 131 0.49 -14.58 24.39
C ILE A 131 1.43 -15.31 25.35
N LYS A 132 1.21 -16.61 25.52
CA LYS A 132 2.08 -17.48 26.34
C LYS A 132 3.21 -18.11 25.54
N GLU A 133 2.95 -18.42 24.27
CA GLU A 133 3.91 -19.07 23.39
C GLU A 133 3.71 -18.65 21.94
N PHE A 134 4.80 -18.70 21.19
CA PHE A 134 4.82 -18.59 19.74
C PHE A 134 5.30 -19.90 19.13
N ILE A 135 4.77 -20.21 17.95
CA ILE A 135 5.33 -21.22 17.06
C ILE A 135 6.28 -20.50 16.11
N LEU A 136 7.58 -20.73 16.27
CA LEU A 136 8.62 -20.30 15.36
C LEU A 136 8.64 -21.21 14.14
N LYS A 137 8.29 -20.66 12.97
CA LYS A 137 8.28 -21.36 11.69
C LYS A 137 9.33 -20.81 10.76
N PHE A 138 10.11 -21.68 10.16
CA PHE A 138 11.16 -21.31 9.21
C PHE A 138 10.65 -21.33 7.77
N ASN A 139 11.01 -20.31 7.00
CA ASN A 139 10.69 -20.20 5.58
C ASN A 139 11.98 -20.35 4.78
N VAL A 140 12.52 -21.57 4.67
CA VAL A 140 13.84 -21.80 4.04
C VAL A 140 13.82 -23.01 3.11
N VAL A 141 14.56 -22.90 2.00
CA VAL A 141 14.97 -24.02 1.15
C VAL A 141 16.42 -24.34 1.51
N GLY A 142 16.63 -25.37 2.35
CA GLY A 142 17.96 -25.74 2.86
C GLY A 142 17.91 -26.48 4.21
N THR A 143 19.09 -26.81 4.76
CA THR A 143 19.22 -27.52 6.04
C THR A 143 19.35 -26.52 7.19
N ILE A 144 18.46 -26.59 8.19
CA ILE A 144 18.52 -25.80 9.42
C ILE A 144 18.73 -26.77 10.59
N ASP A 145 19.69 -26.49 11.46
CA ASP A 145 19.83 -27.23 12.72
C ASP A 145 18.80 -26.71 13.75
N LEU A 146 17.62 -27.33 13.73
CA LEU A 146 16.55 -27.02 14.69
C LEU A 146 16.95 -27.32 16.14
N ASN A 147 17.89 -28.26 16.38
CA ASN A 147 18.30 -28.60 17.73
C ASN A 147 19.19 -27.49 18.30
N GLU A 148 20.15 -27.00 17.51
CA GLU A 148 20.99 -25.86 17.87
C GLU A 148 20.13 -24.62 18.16
N ILE A 149 19.21 -24.28 17.25
CA ILE A 149 18.34 -23.11 17.42
C ILE A 149 17.45 -23.26 18.67
N SER A 150 16.80 -24.42 18.83
CA SER A 150 15.93 -24.67 19.99
C SER A 150 16.67 -24.50 21.32
N THR A 151 17.94 -24.89 21.37
CA THR A 151 18.80 -24.70 22.56
C THR A 151 19.10 -23.22 22.81
N LYS A 152 19.51 -22.46 21.78
CA LYS A 152 19.86 -21.03 21.89
C LYS A 152 18.69 -20.18 22.36
N ILE A 153 17.48 -20.45 21.86
CA ILE A 153 16.28 -19.66 22.17
C ILE A 153 15.45 -20.26 23.31
N LYS A 154 15.95 -21.32 23.97
CA LYS A 154 15.23 -22.10 25.01
C LYS A 154 13.83 -22.56 24.56
N GLY A 155 13.72 -22.92 23.28
CA GLY A 155 12.49 -23.40 22.67
C GLY A 155 12.34 -24.92 22.75
N LYS A 156 11.10 -25.40 22.63
CA LYS A 156 10.77 -26.82 22.54
C LYS A 156 10.48 -27.20 21.10
N LYS A 157 11.27 -28.11 20.54
CA LYS A 157 11.04 -28.63 19.18
C LYS A 157 9.69 -29.35 19.08
N GLN A 158 8.95 -29.07 18.01
CA GLN A 158 7.70 -29.72 17.66
C GLN A 158 7.69 -30.03 16.15
N GLY A 159 8.16 -31.21 15.77
CA GLY A 159 8.32 -31.59 14.37
C GLY A 159 9.35 -30.70 13.66
N ILE A 160 8.88 -29.93 12.66
CA ILE A 160 9.68 -28.97 11.89
C ILE A 160 9.64 -27.54 12.46
N ASP A 161 8.81 -27.32 13.48
CA ASP A 161 8.62 -26.03 14.14
C ASP A 161 9.27 -26.02 15.54
N ILE A 162 9.41 -24.84 16.14
CA ILE A 162 9.89 -24.69 17.52
C ILE A 162 8.87 -23.86 18.31
N ILE A 163 8.40 -24.38 19.44
CA ILE A 163 7.59 -23.63 20.40
C ILE A 163 8.51 -22.77 21.25
N VAL A 164 8.26 -21.47 21.29
CA VAL A 164 9.04 -20.49 22.04
C VAL A 164 8.11 -19.82 23.05
N PHE A 165 8.38 -20.01 24.35
CA PHE A 165 7.64 -19.30 25.39
C PHE A 165 7.88 -17.80 25.29
N SER A 166 6.85 -17.00 25.54
CA SER A 166 6.90 -15.55 25.33
C SER A 166 7.93 -14.84 26.21
N GLU A 167 8.26 -15.38 27.38
CA GLU A 167 9.37 -14.94 28.24
C GLU A 167 10.75 -15.01 27.57
N ASN A 168 10.91 -15.84 26.54
CA ASN A 168 12.17 -16.04 25.82
C ASN A 168 12.21 -15.27 24.49
N ILE A 169 11.25 -14.37 24.22
CA ILE A 169 11.19 -13.61 22.96
C ILE A 169 12.47 -12.80 22.70
N ASP A 170 13.11 -12.34 23.77
CA ASP A 170 14.36 -11.59 23.71
C ASP A 170 15.47 -12.38 23.00
N LEU A 171 15.51 -13.70 23.20
CA LEU A 171 16.50 -14.58 22.58
C LEU A 171 16.29 -14.69 21.07
N ILE A 172 15.07 -14.45 20.55
CA ILE A 172 14.83 -14.37 19.10
C ILE A 172 15.59 -13.18 18.50
N PHE A 173 15.52 -12.02 19.16
CA PHE A 173 16.26 -10.83 18.73
C PHE A 173 17.77 -11.04 18.85
N ASP A 174 18.21 -11.64 19.97
CA ASP A 174 19.63 -11.76 20.26
C ASP A 174 20.35 -12.82 19.44
N GLU A 175 19.69 -13.93 19.10
CA GLU A 175 20.32 -15.09 18.46
C GLU A 175 19.92 -15.24 16.98
N LEU A 176 18.64 -15.01 16.64
CA LEU A 176 18.14 -15.30 15.29
C LEU A 176 18.16 -14.10 14.36
N LEU A 177 17.72 -12.92 14.82
CA LEU A 177 17.69 -11.73 13.96
C LEU A 177 19.08 -11.20 13.62
N LYS A 178 20.09 -11.47 14.45
CA LYS A 178 21.50 -11.18 14.12
C LYS A 178 22.06 -12.09 13.01
N SER A 179 21.50 -13.30 12.84
CA SER A 179 22.04 -14.32 11.94
C SER A 179 21.85 -14.00 10.44
N LYS A 180 20.94 -13.07 10.08
CA LYS A 180 20.59 -12.58 8.71
C LYS A 180 20.29 -13.61 7.62
N SER A 181 20.71 -14.87 7.76
CA SER A 181 20.58 -15.95 6.78
C SER A 181 19.31 -16.77 6.95
N VAL A 182 18.64 -16.64 8.10
CA VAL A 182 17.46 -17.45 8.45
C VAL A 182 16.21 -16.59 8.38
N ARG A 183 15.32 -16.88 7.42
CA ARG A 183 13.98 -16.27 7.36
C ARG A 183 13.01 -17.10 8.19
N PHE A 184 12.29 -16.45 9.08
CA PHE A 184 11.32 -17.09 9.96
C PHE A 184 10.14 -16.17 10.24
N ARG A 185 9.10 -16.75 10.84
CA ARG A 185 7.94 -16.04 11.37
C ARG A 185 7.55 -16.61 12.73
N LEU A 186 7.00 -15.75 13.58
CA LEU A 186 6.38 -16.15 14.83
C LEU A 186 4.88 -16.20 14.63
N VAL A 187 4.28 -17.34 14.97
CA VAL A 187 2.84 -17.56 14.82
C VAL A 187 2.24 -17.77 16.20
N CYS A 188 1.17 -17.07 16.52
CA CYS A 188 0.28 -17.41 17.63
C CYS A 188 -1.18 -17.32 17.18
N ASP A 189 -2.11 -17.63 18.08
CA ASP A 189 -3.55 -17.61 17.76
C ASP A 189 -4.09 -16.23 17.39
N SER A 190 -3.40 -15.15 17.81
CA SER A 190 -3.84 -13.78 17.55
C SER A 190 -3.25 -13.19 16.27
N VAL A 191 -1.96 -13.39 16.02
CA VAL A 191 -1.21 -12.75 14.94
C VAL A 191 -0.07 -13.63 14.44
N THR A 192 0.35 -13.38 13.20
CA THR A 192 1.61 -13.85 12.63
C THR A 192 2.54 -12.67 12.44
N ILE A 193 3.78 -12.80 12.88
CA ILE A 193 4.80 -11.74 12.84
C ILE A 193 5.96 -12.22 11.99
N TYR A 194 6.24 -11.46 10.94
CA TYR A 194 7.35 -11.66 10.03
C TYR A 194 8.39 -10.57 10.27
N PHE A 195 9.65 -10.98 10.29
CA PHE A 195 10.78 -10.07 10.47
C PHE A 195 11.49 -9.94 9.14
N GLU A 196 11.38 -8.78 8.49
CA GLU A 196 12.23 -8.47 7.33
C GLU A 196 13.63 -8.11 7.81
N LYS A 197 13.68 -7.30 8.88
CA LYS A 197 14.86 -6.90 9.64
C LYS A 197 14.49 -6.84 11.11
N ASP A 198 15.48 -6.62 11.96
CA ASP A 198 15.28 -6.39 13.38
C ASP A 198 14.50 -5.10 13.71
N THR A 199 14.40 -4.16 12.77
CA THR A 199 13.61 -2.92 12.88
C THR A 199 12.37 -2.87 11.98
N VAL A 200 12.12 -3.90 11.17
CA VAL A 200 11.01 -3.91 10.19
C VAL A 200 10.16 -5.16 10.37
N LEU A 201 8.93 -4.96 10.84
CA LEU A 201 7.99 -6.02 11.20
C LEU A 201 6.78 -5.97 10.28
N TYR A 202 6.45 -7.09 9.66
CA TYR A 202 5.17 -7.28 8.99
C TYR A 202 4.28 -8.17 9.86
N ILE A 203 3.10 -7.67 10.23
CA ILE A 203 2.18 -8.37 11.12
C ILE A 203 0.88 -8.65 10.37
N GLU A 204 0.43 -9.90 10.43
CA GLU A 204 -0.81 -10.39 9.84
C GLU A 204 -1.73 -10.89 10.96
N GLY A 205 -3.03 -10.62 10.86
CA GLY A 205 -4.02 -11.05 11.84
C GLY A 205 -5.42 -10.51 11.56
N GLN A 206 -6.37 -10.83 12.43
CA GLN A 206 -7.72 -10.28 12.32
C GLN A 206 -7.69 -8.74 12.41
N SER A 207 -8.58 -8.06 11.69
CA SER A 207 -8.58 -6.58 11.64
C SER A 207 -8.65 -5.89 12.99
N LYS A 208 -9.37 -6.48 13.97
CA LYS A 208 -9.39 -5.97 15.35
C LYS A 208 -8.02 -6.03 16.04
N LYS A 209 -7.22 -7.07 15.75
CA LYS A 209 -5.87 -7.25 16.28
C LYS A 209 -4.89 -6.28 15.61
N ILE A 210 -4.99 -6.11 14.29
CA ILE A 210 -4.18 -5.13 13.55
C ILE A 210 -4.42 -3.70 14.06
N LYS A 211 -5.67 -3.33 14.35
CA LYS A 211 -5.98 -2.02 14.96
C LYS A 211 -5.32 -1.83 16.33
N LEU A 212 -5.25 -2.87 17.15
CA LEU A 212 -4.51 -2.83 18.41
C LEU A 212 -3.01 -2.71 18.17
N CYS A 213 -2.48 -3.43 17.19
CA CYS A 213 -1.09 -3.30 16.75
C CYS A 213 -0.76 -1.85 16.33
N ASP A 214 -1.65 -1.17 15.59
CA ASP A 214 -1.47 0.23 15.19
C ASP A 214 -1.46 1.20 16.38
N ILE A 215 -2.39 1.01 17.33
CA ILE A 215 -2.45 1.82 18.56
C ILE A 215 -1.15 1.69 19.34
N GLU A 216 -0.69 0.46 19.55
CA GLU A 216 0.54 0.23 20.29
C GLU A 216 1.76 0.72 19.52
N ALA A 217 1.80 0.56 18.19
CA ALA A 217 2.93 0.99 17.35
C ALA A 217 3.17 2.50 17.46
N ASN A 218 2.10 3.29 17.54
CA ASN A 218 2.18 4.74 17.78
C ASN A 218 2.84 5.07 19.13
N ASN A 219 2.60 4.27 20.18
CA ASN A 219 3.23 4.48 21.49
C ASN A 219 4.76 4.29 21.46
N PHE A 220 5.28 3.56 20.47
CA PHE A 220 6.72 3.33 20.27
C PHE A 220 7.30 4.16 19.11
N ASN A 221 6.58 5.18 18.64
CA ASN A 221 6.98 6.03 17.49
C ASN A 221 7.30 5.23 16.23
N ALA A 222 6.65 4.09 16.02
CA ALA A 222 6.83 3.31 14.81
C ALA A 222 6.21 4.06 13.62
N LYS A 223 6.92 4.08 12.49
CA LYS A 223 6.35 4.49 11.22
C LYS A 223 5.51 3.34 10.68
N VAL A 224 4.20 3.55 10.61
CA VAL A 224 3.26 2.63 9.99
C VAL A 224 3.27 2.87 8.48
N LEU A 225 3.58 1.85 7.69
CA LEU A 225 3.43 1.94 6.24
C LEU A 225 1.98 1.61 5.86
N GLU A 226 1.35 2.58 5.21
CA GLU A 226 0.12 2.38 4.47
C GLU A 226 0.56 1.88 3.10
N ASP A 227 0.38 0.58 2.84
CA ASP A 227 0.58 0.02 1.48
C ASP A 227 -0.39 0.63 0.48
#